data_AF-A0A1M7YPJ2-F1
#
_entry.id   AF-A0A1M7YPJ2-F1
#
_cell.length_a   1.000
_cell.length_b   1.000
_cell.length_c   1.000
_cell.angle_alpha   90.00
_cell.angle_beta   90.00
_cell.angle_gamma   90.00
#
_symmetry.space_group_name_H-M   'P 1'
#
loop_
_entity.id
_entity.type
_entity.pdbx_description
1 polymer ?
#
loop_
_entity_poly.entity_id
_entity_poly.type
_entity_poly.pdbx_seq_one_letter_code
_entity_poly.pdbx_strand_id
1 'polypeptide(L)'
;MTLYKQIVTGMTALFILLLSSVSIIEFEMTRYHLEYRQQSEVTNTMNALSLALTPYLSDKNYTAVESVLKTLLDGNTYSTIKLKFGHNQPPIEHSYHIQPDKAPVWFSHSGLFQPISQKKTLILNKTVLAEIDIISSPNEAYNSLWNALIRIVIVFICIFILGLVFTLLIIRHALRPLHAISMKISQISRGQFHGTDLPKSSTSDLSSVIENLNQMSSKVERVMITQERKADNQ
;
A
#
# COMPACT_ATOMS: atom_id res chain seq x y z
N MET A 1 -7.82 22.84 24.28
CA MET A 1 -7.58 21.44 23.83
C MET A 1 -6.98 20.67 24.99
N THR A 2 -7.34 19.40 25.20
CA THR A 2 -6.76 18.58 26.29
C THR A 2 -5.48 17.89 25.81
N LEU A 3 -4.49 17.72 26.71
CA LEU A 3 -3.19 17.06 26.42
C LEU A 3 -3.38 15.68 25.76
N TYR A 4 -4.44 14.98 26.15
CA TYR A 4 -4.90 13.74 25.56
C TYR A 4 -5.33 13.85 24.08
N LYS A 5 -6.10 14.87 23.70
CA LYS A 5 -6.48 15.09 22.29
C LYS A 5 -5.24 15.31 21.43
N GLN A 6 -4.20 15.95 21.99
CA GLN A 6 -2.93 16.17 21.32
C GLN A 6 -2.16 14.86 21.11
N ILE A 7 -2.11 13.97 22.11
CA ILE A 7 -1.47 12.64 21.98
C ILE A 7 -2.20 11.78 20.93
N VAL A 8 -3.55 11.70 20.99
CA VAL A 8 -4.32 10.90 20.03
C VAL A 8 -4.15 11.43 18.61
N THR A 9 -4.26 12.75 18.42
CA THR A 9 -4.06 13.37 17.10
C THR A 9 -2.64 13.10 16.59
N GLY A 10 -1.63 13.19 17.46
CA GLY A 10 -0.24 12.87 17.12
C GLY A 10 -0.04 11.40 16.73
N MET A 11 -0.60 10.46 17.50
CA MET A 11 -0.52 9.03 17.18
C MET A 11 -1.25 8.68 15.89
N THR A 12 -2.45 9.23 15.66
CA THR A 12 -3.19 9.02 14.42
C THR A 12 -2.44 9.62 13.22
N ALA A 13 -1.87 10.82 13.36
CA ALA A 13 -1.05 11.43 12.32
C ALA A 13 0.20 10.60 12.01
N LEU A 14 0.91 10.12 13.02
CA LEU A 14 2.07 9.24 12.86
C LEU A 14 1.68 7.91 12.19
N PHE A 15 0.54 7.35 12.57
CA PHE A 15 0.03 6.12 11.94
C PHE A 15 -0.30 6.32 10.46
N ILE A 16 -0.97 7.42 10.11
CA ILE A 16 -1.24 7.79 8.69
C ILE A 16 0.07 7.97 7.94
N LEU A 17 1.06 8.66 8.53
CA LEU A 17 2.36 8.90 7.92
C LEU A 17 3.08 7.58 7.63
N LEU A 18 3.12 6.66 8.59
CA LEU A 18 3.74 5.34 8.42
C LEU A 18 3.03 4.53 7.33
N LEU A 19 1.70 4.46 7.38
CA LEU A 19 0.91 3.70 6.40
C LEU A 19 1.06 4.27 4.98
N SER A 20 1.13 5.59 4.86
CA SER A 20 1.36 6.28 3.58
C SER A 20 2.75 6.01 3.05
N SER A 21 3.78 6.08 3.91
CA SER A 21 5.17 5.77 3.54
C SER A 21 5.29 4.37 2.96
N VAL A 22 4.76 3.36 3.66
CA VAL A 22 4.76 1.97 3.18
C VAL A 22 4.02 1.83 1.86
N SER A 23 2.85 2.46 1.72
CA SER A 23 2.04 2.39 0.50
C SER A 23 2.74 3.02 -0.72
N ILE A 24 3.46 4.13 -0.52
CA ILE A 24 4.25 4.79 -1.58
C ILE A 24 5.41 3.88 -2.01
N ILE A 25 6.12 3.28 -1.03
CA ILE A 25 7.21 2.34 -1.32
C ILE A 25 6.70 1.14 -2.11
N GLU A 26 5.57 0.55 -1.71
CA GLU A 26 4.96 -0.59 -2.42
C GLU A 26 4.53 -0.22 -3.85
N PHE A 27 3.99 0.98 -4.05
CA PHE A 27 3.63 1.48 -5.38
C PHE A 27 4.85 1.60 -6.29
N GLU A 28 5.94 2.23 -5.82
CA GLU A 28 7.17 2.36 -6.60
C GLU A 28 7.85 1.02 -6.86
N MET A 29 7.91 0.13 -5.87
CA MET A 29 8.45 -1.22 -6.03
C MET A 29 7.66 -2.02 -7.07
N THR A 30 6.32 -1.91 -7.03
CA THR A 30 5.46 -2.55 -8.03
C THR A 30 5.74 -2.00 -9.42
N ARG A 31 5.82 -0.66 -9.57
CA ARG A 31 6.14 -0.01 -10.85
C ARG A 31 7.49 -0.49 -11.40
N TYR A 32 8.53 -0.45 -10.58
CA TYR A 32 9.87 -0.90 -10.95
C TYR A 32 9.90 -2.37 -11.37
N HIS A 33 9.23 -3.25 -10.61
CA HIS A 33 9.14 -4.67 -10.99
C HIS A 33 8.40 -4.88 -12.32
N LEU A 34 7.33 -4.13 -12.58
CA LEU A 34 6.61 -4.21 -13.86
C LEU A 34 7.50 -3.78 -15.03
N GLU A 35 8.24 -2.68 -14.88
CA GLU A 35 9.19 -2.20 -15.89
C GLU A 35 10.32 -3.22 -16.13
N TYR A 36 10.95 -3.71 -15.05
CA TYR A 36 12.00 -4.71 -15.14
C TYR A 36 11.52 -6.00 -15.82
N ARG A 37 10.33 -6.48 -15.47
CA ARG A 37 9.74 -7.66 -16.08
C ARG A 37 9.48 -7.45 -17.57
N GLN A 38 8.93 -6.31 -17.96
CA GLN A 38 8.69 -6.00 -19.37
C GLN A 38 10.01 -5.91 -20.16
N GLN A 39 11.05 -5.30 -19.61
CA GLN A 39 12.38 -5.26 -20.23
C GLN A 39 12.97 -6.67 -20.42
N SER A 40 12.87 -7.52 -19.39
CA SER A 40 13.34 -8.90 -19.44
C SER A 40 12.57 -9.71 -20.48
N GLU A 41 11.25 -9.54 -20.55
CA GLU A 41 10.40 -10.22 -21.51
C GLU A 41 10.73 -9.83 -22.95
N VAL A 42 10.83 -8.53 -23.26
CA VAL A 42 11.23 -8.06 -24.60
C VAL A 42 12.60 -8.61 -24.98
N THR A 43 13.55 -8.63 -24.04
CA THR A 43 14.90 -9.17 -24.28
C THR A 43 14.89 -10.67 -24.54
N ASN A 44 14.14 -11.43 -23.75
CA ASN A 44 14.02 -12.88 -23.91
C ASN A 44 13.32 -13.24 -25.22
N THR A 45 12.24 -12.54 -25.57
CA THR A 45 11.52 -12.71 -26.84
C THR A 45 12.40 -12.33 -28.03
N MET A 46 13.14 -11.23 -27.95
CA MET A 46 14.10 -10.84 -28.99
C MET A 46 15.14 -11.94 -29.21
N ASN A 47 15.67 -12.53 -28.14
CA ASN A 47 16.63 -13.62 -28.23
C ASN A 47 16.02 -14.91 -28.80
N ALA A 48 14.81 -15.28 -28.36
CA ALA A 48 14.08 -16.44 -28.88
C ALA A 48 13.77 -16.28 -30.38
N LEU A 49 13.25 -15.12 -30.80
CA LEU A 49 13.01 -14.79 -32.20
C LEU A 49 14.29 -14.82 -33.02
N SER A 50 15.39 -14.27 -32.49
CA SER A 50 16.68 -14.31 -33.18
C SER A 50 17.10 -15.74 -33.49
N LEU A 51 17.01 -16.64 -32.50
CA LEU A 51 17.39 -18.04 -32.67
C LEU A 51 16.43 -18.79 -33.60
N ALA A 52 15.12 -18.58 -33.45
CA ALA A 52 14.10 -19.25 -34.24
C ALA A 52 14.08 -18.81 -35.71
N LEU A 53 14.34 -17.52 -36.00
CA LEU A 53 14.27 -16.97 -37.35
C LEU A 53 15.56 -17.17 -38.17
N THR A 54 16.71 -17.34 -37.52
CA THR A 54 18.01 -17.52 -38.20
C THR A 54 18.02 -18.58 -39.31
N PRO A 55 17.53 -19.83 -39.10
CA PRO A 55 17.54 -20.83 -40.16
C PRO A 55 16.64 -20.44 -41.35
N TYR A 56 15.43 -19.96 -41.09
CA TYR A 56 14.48 -19.57 -42.15
C TYR A 56 14.93 -18.34 -42.94
N LEU A 57 15.60 -17.39 -42.29
CA LEU A 57 16.20 -16.24 -42.96
C LEU A 57 17.39 -16.63 -43.84
N SER A 58 18.15 -17.64 -43.43
CA SER A 58 19.27 -18.20 -44.22
C SER A 58 18.77 -18.89 -45.48
N ASP A 59 17.66 -19.62 -45.36
CA ASP A 59 16.99 -20.30 -46.48
C ASP A 59 16.09 -19.38 -47.32
N LYS A 60 16.00 -18.09 -46.97
CA LYS A 60 15.13 -17.08 -47.61
C LYS A 60 13.64 -17.50 -47.65
N ASN A 61 13.19 -18.27 -46.67
CA ASN A 61 11.81 -18.73 -46.56
C ASN A 61 10.96 -17.73 -45.76
N TYR A 62 10.56 -16.64 -46.42
CA TYR A 62 9.83 -15.53 -45.79
C TYR A 62 8.45 -15.91 -45.27
N THR A 63 7.78 -16.88 -45.89
CA THR A 63 6.49 -17.42 -45.41
C THR A 63 6.65 -18.13 -44.06
N ALA A 64 7.73 -18.90 -43.89
CA ALA A 64 8.02 -19.53 -42.61
C ALA A 64 8.40 -18.48 -41.54
N VAL A 65 9.14 -17.44 -41.92
CA VAL A 65 9.47 -16.32 -41.02
C VAL A 65 8.19 -15.64 -40.50
N GLU A 66 7.24 -15.33 -41.38
CA GLU A 66 5.96 -14.72 -40.99
C GLU A 66 5.13 -15.64 -40.08
N SER A 67 5.09 -16.94 -40.39
CA SER A 67 4.39 -17.93 -39.56
C SER A 67 5.01 -18.04 -38.16
N VAL A 68 6.34 -18.06 -38.05
CA VAL A 68 7.05 -18.10 -36.77
C VAL A 68 6.80 -16.80 -35.99
N LEU A 69 6.87 -15.65 -36.66
CA LEU A 69 6.59 -14.35 -36.07
C LEU A 69 5.18 -14.32 -35.45
N LYS A 70 4.16 -14.73 -36.23
CA LYS A 70 2.76 -14.78 -35.76
C LYS A 70 2.52 -15.80 -34.64
N THR A 71 3.31 -16.87 -34.59
CA THR A 71 3.13 -17.92 -33.57
C THR A 71 3.80 -17.57 -32.25
N LEU A 72 4.99 -16.95 -32.30
CA LEU A 72 5.76 -16.59 -31.10
C LEU A 72 5.33 -15.27 -30.48
N LEU A 73 4.59 -14.44 -31.21
CA LEU A 73 4.16 -13.13 -30.77
C LEU A 73 2.64 -13.14 -30.66
N ASP A 74 2.16 -13.02 -29.42
CA ASP A 74 0.75 -12.81 -29.16
C ASP A 74 0.46 -11.30 -29.05
N GLY A 75 -0.70 -10.88 -29.54
CA GLY A 75 -1.04 -9.47 -29.72
C GLY A 75 -1.27 -8.69 -28.44
N ASN A 76 -1.21 -9.35 -27.28
CA ASN A 76 -1.47 -8.72 -26.00
C ASN A 76 -0.23 -8.04 -25.38
N THR A 77 0.97 -8.45 -25.78
CA THR A 77 2.23 -8.05 -25.12
C THR A 77 3.03 -7.01 -25.93
N TYR A 78 2.88 -7.02 -27.26
CA TYR A 78 3.68 -6.21 -28.18
C TYR A 78 2.80 -5.25 -28.98
N SER A 79 3.25 -4.01 -29.15
CA SER A 79 2.51 -3.00 -29.91
C SER A 79 2.88 -3.03 -31.39
N THR A 80 4.17 -3.13 -31.71
CA THR A 80 4.66 -3.13 -33.09
C THR A 80 5.95 -3.92 -33.21
N ILE A 81 6.05 -4.71 -34.29
CA ILE A 81 7.24 -5.47 -34.62
C ILE A 81 7.58 -5.22 -36.08
N LYS A 82 8.83 -4.80 -36.31
CA LYS A 82 9.36 -4.49 -37.62
C LYS A 82 10.54 -5.41 -37.91
N LEU A 83 10.46 -6.10 -39.03
CA LEU A 83 11.54 -6.91 -39.56
C LEU A 83 12.01 -6.28 -40.88
N LYS A 84 13.25 -5.81 -40.92
CA LYS A 84 13.89 -5.30 -42.14
C LYS A 84 14.88 -6.33 -42.67
N PHE A 85 14.73 -6.76 -43.91
CA PHE A 85 15.65 -7.71 -44.53
C PHE A 85 16.92 -7.03 -45.04
N GLY A 86 18.06 -7.73 -45.00
CA GLY A 86 19.34 -7.21 -45.49
C GLY A 86 19.46 -7.09 -47.02
N HIS A 87 18.48 -7.57 -47.79
CA HIS A 87 18.51 -7.60 -49.26
C HIS A 87 17.27 -6.90 -49.86
N ASN A 88 17.25 -5.56 -49.83
CA ASN A 88 16.32 -4.67 -50.56
C ASN A 88 14.86 -5.13 -50.70
N GLN A 89 14.36 -5.92 -49.74
CA GLN A 89 13.02 -6.47 -49.72
C GLN A 89 12.14 -5.59 -48.82
N PRO A 90 10.83 -5.52 -49.10
CA PRO A 90 9.92 -4.76 -48.27
C PRO A 90 9.97 -5.28 -46.82
N PRO A 91 10.01 -4.39 -45.82
CA PRO A 91 9.99 -4.79 -44.43
C PRO A 91 8.65 -5.45 -44.09
N ILE A 92 8.68 -6.44 -43.20
CA ILE A 92 7.46 -6.97 -42.57
C ILE A 92 7.20 -6.10 -41.34
N GLU A 93 6.06 -5.41 -41.34
CA GLU A 93 5.57 -4.67 -40.17
C GLU A 93 4.26 -5.31 -39.72
N HIS A 94 4.23 -5.69 -38.45
CA HIS A 94 3.02 -6.18 -37.82
C HIS A 94 2.71 -5.31 -36.60
N SER A 95 1.56 -4.63 -36.65
CA SER A 95 1.00 -3.88 -35.54
C SER A 95 -0.17 -4.67 -34.97
N TYR A 96 -0.12 -4.94 -33.66
CA TYR A 96 -1.18 -5.65 -32.99
C TYR A 96 -2.24 -4.67 -32.47
N HIS A 97 -3.50 -5.10 -32.48
CA HIS A 97 -4.57 -4.32 -31.89
C HIS A 97 -4.47 -4.42 -30.36
N ILE A 98 -4.04 -3.32 -29.74
CA ILE A 98 -3.86 -3.24 -28.30
C ILE A 98 -5.24 -3.32 -27.62
N GLN A 99 -5.42 -4.19 -26.62
CA GLN A 99 -6.68 -4.28 -25.88
C GLN A 99 -7.04 -2.93 -25.25
N PRO A 100 -8.35 -2.61 -25.14
CA PRO A 100 -8.80 -1.39 -24.49
C PRO A 100 -8.32 -1.30 -23.03
N ASP A 101 -7.89 -0.12 -22.62
CA ASP A 101 -7.39 0.16 -21.28
C ASP A 101 -8.48 -0.10 -20.23
N LYS A 102 -8.13 -0.86 -19.18
CA LYS A 102 -8.93 -0.98 -17.95
C LYS A 102 -8.61 0.16 -16.98
N ALA A 103 -7.40 0.71 -17.08
CA ALA A 103 -6.99 1.88 -16.32
C ALA A 103 -7.68 3.16 -16.86
N PRO A 104 -8.00 4.14 -15.99
CA PRO A 104 -8.50 5.43 -16.42
C PRO A 104 -7.50 6.16 -17.32
N VAL A 105 -8.02 6.95 -18.27
CA VAL A 105 -7.22 7.72 -19.23
C VAL A 105 -6.19 8.63 -18.55
N TRP A 106 -6.56 9.30 -17.46
CA TRP A 106 -5.62 10.17 -16.73
C TRP A 106 -4.43 9.40 -16.15
N PHE A 107 -4.62 8.12 -15.81
CA PHE A 107 -3.57 7.28 -15.24
C PHE A 107 -2.63 6.77 -16.33
N SER A 108 -3.15 6.35 -17.49
CA SER A 108 -2.33 5.93 -18.62
C SER A 108 -1.51 7.08 -19.24
N HIS A 109 -1.97 8.34 -19.10
CA HIS A 109 -1.24 9.53 -19.59
C HIS A 109 -0.24 10.13 -18.58
N SER A 110 -0.06 9.51 -17.42
CA SER A 110 0.84 10.01 -16.36
C SER A 110 2.34 9.90 -16.71
N GLY A 111 2.71 9.18 -17.77
CA GLY A 111 4.11 8.97 -18.16
C GLY A 111 4.91 8.05 -17.23
N LEU A 112 4.23 7.29 -16.36
CA LEU A 112 4.84 6.33 -15.42
C LEU A 112 5.63 5.21 -16.09
N PHE A 113 5.25 4.82 -17.32
CA PHE A 113 5.94 3.82 -18.13
C PHE A 113 6.30 4.40 -19.50
N GLN A 114 7.52 4.14 -19.96
CA GLN A 114 7.97 4.46 -21.31
C GLN A 114 7.89 3.19 -22.18
N PRO A 115 7.53 3.31 -23.48
CA PRO A 115 7.59 2.16 -24.39
C PRO A 115 9.02 1.64 -24.47
N ILE A 116 9.20 0.34 -24.24
CA ILE A 116 10.50 -0.32 -24.37
C ILE A 116 10.66 -0.73 -25.83
N SER A 117 11.66 -0.17 -26.51
CA SER A 117 12.05 -0.57 -27.88
C SER A 117 13.41 -1.22 -27.87
N GLN A 118 13.52 -2.40 -28.49
CA GLN A 118 14.77 -3.12 -28.64
C GLN A 118 15.02 -3.47 -30.11
N LYS A 119 16.23 -3.18 -30.59
CA LYS A 119 16.70 -3.49 -31.93
C LYS A 119 17.81 -4.51 -31.92
N LYS A 120 17.78 -5.46 -32.84
CA LYS A 120 18.82 -6.47 -33.00
C LYS A 120 19.03 -6.84 -34.46
N THR A 121 20.28 -6.81 -34.90
CA THR A 121 20.68 -7.23 -36.25
C THR A 121 21.16 -8.68 -36.25
N LEU A 122 20.56 -9.49 -37.11
CA LEU A 122 20.95 -10.88 -37.34
C LEU A 122 21.99 -10.93 -38.45
N ILE A 123 23.15 -11.52 -38.14
CA ILE A 123 24.28 -11.63 -39.05
C ILE A 123 24.69 -13.10 -39.12
N LEU A 124 24.84 -13.62 -40.34
CA LEU A 124 25.39 -14.95 -40.59
C LEU A 124 26.47 -14.87 -41.67
N ASN A 125 27.63 -15.47 -41.43
CA ASN A 125 28.77 -15.48 -42.36
C ASN A 125 29.12 -14.08 -42.91
N LYS A 126 29.17 -13.06 -42.04
CA LYS A 126 29.40 -11.63 -42.37
C LYS A 126 28.33 -10.97 -43.27
N THR A 127 27.20 -11.63 -43.50
CA THR A 127 26.06 -11.09 -44.24
C THR A 127 24.93 -10.75 -43.28
N VAL A 128 24.35 -9.56 -43.40
CA VAL A 128 23.16 -9.17 -42.62
C VAL A 128 21.95 -9.91 -43.18
N LEU A 129 21.29 -10.71 -42.34
CA LEU A 129 20.08 -11.43 -42.69
C LEU A 129 18.86 -10.53 -42.52
N ALA A 130 18.69 -9.96 -41.32
CA ALA A 130 17.59 -9.05 -41.00
C ALA A 130 17.90 -8.19 -39.77
N GLU A 131 17.17 -7.09 -39.59
CA GLU A 131 17.09 -6.28 -38.38
C GLU A 131 15.68 -6.44 -37.79
N ILE A 132 15.61 -6.83 -36.52
CA ILE A 132 14.37 -6.97 -35.73
C ILE A 132 14.27 -5.75 -34.82
N ASP A 133 13.13 -5.06 -34.85
CA ASP A 133 12.76 -3.99 -33.92
C ASP A 133 11.44 -4.36 -33.24
N ILE A 134 11.47 -4.54 -31.92
CA ILE A 134 10.31 -4.89 -31.08
C ILE A 134 9.99 -3.72 -30.17
N ILE A 135 8.72 -3.30 -30.18
CA ILE A 135 8.20 -2.26 -29.29
C ILE A 135 7.16 -2.91 -28.37
N SER A 136 7.36 -2.81 -27.05
CA SER A 136 6.40 -3.29 -26.06
C SER A 136 5.15 -2.42 -26.02
N SER A 137 4.03 -2.98 -25.55
CA SER A 137 2.84 -2.20 -25.21
C SER A 137 2.86 -1.83 -23.72
N PRO A 138 2.78 -0.54 -23.34
CA PRO A 138 2.75 -0.16 -21.93
C PRO A 138 1.38 -0.44 -21.26
N ASN A 139 0.33 -0.74 -22.04
CA ASN A 139 -1.05 -0.84 -21.55
C ASN A 139 -1.23 -1.92 -20.47
N GLU A 140 -0.60 -3.09 -20.64
CA GLU A 140 -0.69 -4.17 -19.64
C GLU A 140 -0.04 -3.76 -18.30
N ALA A 141 1.09 -3.04 -18.37
CA ALA A 141 1.76 -2.51 -17.19
C ALA A 141 0.88 -1.46 -16.47
N TYR A 142 0.24 -0.56 -17.22
CA TYR A 142 -0.71 0.40 -16.65
C TYR A 142 -1.91 -0.28 -15.99
N ASN A 143 -2.51 -1.27 -16.65
CA ASN A 143 -3.64 -2.03 -16.10
C ASN A 143 -3.25 -2.76 -14.80
N SER A 144 -2.06 -3.37 -14.79
CA SER A 144 -1.54 -4.08 -13.61
C SER A 144 -1.21 -3.12 -12.47
N LEU A 145 -0.59 -1.98 -12.75
CA LEU A 145 -0.27 -0.95 -11.76
C LEU A 145 -1.54 -0.30 -11.18
N TRP A 146 -2.56 -0.08 -12.00
CA TRP A 146 -3.86 0.44 -11.56
C TRP A 146 -4.56 -0.53 -10.60
N ASN A 147 -4.55 -1.83 -10.90
CA ASN A 147 -5.10 -2.85 -10.01
C ASN A 147 -4.32 -2.93 -8.69
N ALA A 148 -2.99 -2.78 -8.74
CA ALA A 148 -2.15 -2.71 -7.54
C ALA A 148 -2.49 -1.47 -6.69
N LEU A 149 -2.65 -0.30 -7.32
CA LEU A 149 -3.07 0.93 -6.65
C LEU A 149 -4.40 0.77 -5.93
N ILE A 150 -5.42 0.22 -6.60
CA ILE A 150 -6.73 -0.05 -5.97
C ILE A 150 -6.57 -0.97 -4.76
N ARG A 151 -5.77 -2.03 -4.87
CA ARG A 151 -5.54 -2.97 -3.78
C ARG A 151 -4.86 -2.31 -2.59
N ILE A 152 -3.83 -1.49 -2.84
CA ILE A 152 -3.12 -0.71 -1.82
C ILE A 152 -4.11 0.21 -1.11
N VAL A 153 -4.94 0.95 -1.86
CA VAL A 153 -5.94 1.86 -1.28
C VAL A 153 -6.98 1.13 -0.44
N ILE A 154 -7.50 -0.02 -0.90
CA ILE A 154 -8.45 -0.82 -0.14
C ILE A 154 -7.82 -1.30 1.18
N VAL A 155 -6.61 -1.86 1.12
CA VAL A 155 -5.90 -2.34 2.31
C VAL A 155 -5.59 -1.19 3.26
N PHE A 156 -5.16 -0.04 2.74
CA PHE A 156 -4.93 1.18 3.50
C PHE A 156 -6.18 1.58 4.29
N ILE A 157 -7.34 1.67 3.61
CA ILE A 157 -8.61 2.06 4.24
C ILE A 157 -9.03 1.03 5.29
N CYS A 158 -8.93 -0.28 4.99
CA CYS A 158 -9.26 -1.33 5.94
C CYS A 158 -8.42 -1.26 7.22
N ILE A 159 -7.10 -1.13 7.08
CA ILE A 159 -6.17 -1.01 8.21
C ILE A 159 -6.41 0.31 8.96
N PHE A 160 -6.68 1.40 8.26
CA PHE A 160 -6.97 2.69 8.86
C PHE A 160 -8.24 2.67 9.72
N ILE A 161 -9.34 2.11 9.20
CA ILE A 161 -10.60 1.94 9.93
C ILE A 161 -10.38 1.05 11.15
N LEU A 162 -9.66 -0.06 11.00
CA LEU A 162 -9.38 -0.97 12.12
C LEU A 162 -8.56 -0.27 13.21
N GLY A 163 -7.56 0.53 12.83
CA GLY A 163 -6.79 1.38 13.73
C GLY A 163 -7.66 2.43 14.44
N LEU A 164 -8.61 3.06 13.74
CA LEU A 164 -9.57 4.00 14.34
C LEU A 164 -10.50 3.32 15.36
N VAL A 165 -11.04 2.14 15.02
CA VAL A 165 -11.88 1.36 15.94
C VAL A 165 -11.08 0.96 17.17
N PHE A 166 -9.86 0.47 17.00
CA PHE A 166 -8.98 0.10 18.09
C PHE A 166 -8.65 1.30 18.98
N THR A 167 -8.36 2.45 18.37
CA THR A 167 -8.18 3.72 19.07
C THR A 167 -9.44 4.03 19.89
N LEU A 168 -10.62 4.09 19.28
CA LEU A 168 -11.89 4.38 19.97
C LEU A 168 -12.19 3.42 21.14
N LEU A 169 -11.87 2.13 21.00
CA LEU A 169 -12.04 1.14 22.07
C LEU A 169 -11.11 1.44 23.25
N ILE A 170 -9.82 1.69 22.99
CA ILE A 170 -8.85 2.09 24.02
C ILE A 170 -9.32 3.36 24.72
N ILE A 171 -9.77 4.35 23.95
CA ILE A 171 -10.31 5.62 24.46
C ILE A 171 -11.47 5.35 25.42
N ARG A 172 -12.48 4.58 24.99
CA ARG A 172 -13.66 4.31 25.79
C ARG A 172 -13.31 3.55 27.08
N HIS A 173 -12.34 2.65 27.03
CA HIS A 173 -11.89 1.89 28.18
C HIS A 173 -11.06 2.75 29.16
N ALA A 174 -10.17 3.61 28.65
CA ALA A 174 -9.30 4.46 29.45
C ALA A 174 -10.02 5.65 30.11
N LEU A 175 -11.03 6.25 29.45
CA LEU A 175 -11.73 7.43 29.99
C LEU A 175 -12.77 7.08 31.06
N ARG A 176 -13.33 5.85 31.02
CA ARG A 176 -14.37 5.41 31.95
C ARG A 176 -13.94 5.52 33.43
N PRO A 177 -12.77 5.01 33.86
CA PRO A 177 -12.33 5.15 35.26
C PRO A 177 -11.94 6.58 35.62
N LEU A 178 -11.45 7.38 34.66
CA LEU A 178 -11.06 8.77 34.91
C LEU A 178 -12.27 9.66 35.26
N HIS A 179 -13.40 9.43 34.59
CA HIS A 179 -14.65 10.13 34.91
C HIS A 179 -15.18 9.75 36.30
N ALA A 180 -15.06 8.46 36.67
CA ALA A 180 -15.46 7.99 38.00
C ALA A 180 -14.62 8.62 39.13
N ILE A 181 -13.30 8.75 38.92
CA ILE A 181 -12.42 9.45 39.86
C ILE A 181 -12.82 10.92 40.01
N SER A 182 -13.07 11.63 38.90
CA SER A 182 -13.49 13.03 38.93
C SER A 182 -14.81 13.22 39.70
N MET A 183 -15.78 12.32 39.52
CA MET A 183 -17.02 12.32 40.27
C MET A 183 -16.81 12.10 41.78
N LYS A 184 -15.98 11.12 42.18
CA LYS A 184 -15.71 10.85 43.61
C LYS A 184 -14.98 12.01 44.29
N ILE A 185 -14.00 12.63 43.61
CA ILE A 185 -13.33 13.84 44.13
C ILE A 185 -14.35 14.97 44.35
N SER A 186 -15.28 15.17 43.42
CA SER A 186 -16.32 16.19 43.56
C SER A 186 -17.33 15.89 44.68
N GLN A 187 -17.57 14.63 45.02
CA GLN A 187 -18.40 14.24 46.17
C GLN A 187 -17.67 14.48 47.50
N ILE A 188 -16.41 14.04 47.58
CA ILE A 188 -15.52 14.29 48.73
C ILE A 188 -15.43 15.80 49.02
N SER A 189 -15.26 16.63 47.99
CA SER A 189 -15.17 18.09 48.16
C SER A 189 -16.46 18.74 48.68
N ARG A 190 -17.61 18.06 48.56
CA ARG A 190 -18.91 18.50 49.08
C ARG A 190 -19.24 17.88 50.45
N GLY A 191 -18.27 17.24 51.11
CA GLY A 191 -18.47 16.56 52.39
C GLY A 191 -19.28 15.27 52.28
N GLN A 192 -19.52 14.77 51.06
CA GLN A 192 -20.24 13.53 50.81
C GLN A 192 -19.23 12.38 50.71
N PHE A 193 -18.83 11.86 51.86
CA PHE A 193 -17.90 10.72 51.95
C PHE A 193 -18.59 9.36 51.79
N HIS A 194 -19.92 9.32 51.96
CA HIS A 194 -20.73 8.11 51.85
C HIS A 194 -20.88 7.68 50.38
N GLY A 195 -20.34 6.50 50.03
CA GLY A 195 -20.49 5.87 48.72
C GLY A 195 -19.60 4.65 48.53
N THR A 196 -19.97 3.76 47.61
CA THR A 196 -19.19 2.56 47.26
C THR A 196 -17.79 2.94 46.78
N ASP A 197 -16.78 2.18 47.17
CA ASP A 197 -15.40 2.40 46.70
C ASP A 197 -15.30 2.37 45.18
N LEU A 198 -14.42 3.21 44.63
CA LEU A 198 -14.17 3.18 43.19
C LEU A 198 -13.65 1.77 42.85
N PRO A 199 -14.24 1.11 41.83
CA PRO A 199 -13.79 -0.21 41.40
C PRO A 199 -12.35 -0.14 40.92
N LYS A 200 -11.59 -1.20 41.16
CA LYS A 200 -10.19 -1.31 40.73
C LYS A 200 -10.13 -1.14 39.20
N SER A 201 -9.28 -0.23 38.73
CA SER A 201 -9.10 0.02 37.29
C SER A 201 -8.35 -1.15 36.63
N SER A 202 -8.55 -1.34 35.33
CA SER A 202 -7.81 -2.36 34.57
C SER A 202 -6.34 -1.99 34.33
N THR A 203 -5.96 -0.73 34.52
CA THR A 203 -4.56 -0.25 34.41
C THR A 203 -3.89 -0.17 35.77
N SER A 204 -2.67 -0.73 35.90
CA SER A 204 -1.89 -0.75 37.14
C SER A 204 -1.68 0.67 37.70
N ASP A 205 -1.30 1.61 36.83
CA ASP A 205 -1.06 3.00 37.22
C ASP A 205 -2.29 3.67 37.83
N LEU A 206 -3.47 3.42 37.26
CA LEU A 206 -4.71 4.02 37.74
C LEU A 206 -5.25 3.31 38.99
N SER A 207 -4.96 2.02 39.15
CA SER A 207 -5.32 1.26 40.36
C SER A 207 -4.63 1.82 41.60
N SER A 208 -3.34 2.14 41.52
CA SER A 208 -2.60 2.75 42.62
C SER A 208 -3.18 4.12 43.02
N VAL A 209 -3.61 4.92 42.05
CA VAL A 209 -4.25 6.22 42.31
C VAL A 209 -5.62 6.04 42.95
N ILE A 210 -6.43 5.10 42.46
CA ILE A 210 -7.76 4.78 43.02
C ILE A 210 -7.64 4.28 44.46
N GLU A 211 -6.67 3.42 44.74
CA GLU A 211 -6.43 2.88 46.08
C GLU A 211 -6.04 3.98 47.07
N ASN A 212 -5.08 4.84 46.70
CA ASN A 212 -4.68 5.98 47.51
C ASN A 212 -5.85 6.96 47.74
N LEU A 213 -6.69 7.19 46.72
CA LEU A 213 -7.86 8.06 46.84
C LEU A 213 -8.91 7.49 47.79
N ASN A 214 -9.21 6.20 47.70
CA ASN A 214 -10.14 5.51 48.60
C ASN A 214 -9.61 5.54 50.05
N GLN A 215 -8.31 5.27 50.24
CA GLN A 215 -7.67 5.37 51.56
C GLN A 215 -7.77 6.78 52.15
N MET A 216 -7.48 7.81 51.35
CA MET A 216 -7.60 9.21 51.79
C MET A 216 -9.04 9.55 52.18
N SER A 217 -10.02 9.19 51.34
CA SER A 217 -11.45 9.40 51.60
C SER A 217 -11.87 8.81 52.95
N SER A 218 -11.50 7.54 53.19
CA SER A 218 -11.81 6.85 54.46
C SER A 218 -11.17 7.52 55.68
N LYS A 219 -9.97 8.08 55.52
CA LYS A 219 -9.23 8.71 56.61
C LYS A 219 -9.85 10.06 56.97
N VAL A 220 -10.25 10.85 55.98
CA VAL A 220 -10.92 12.15 56.19
C VAL A 220 -12.28 11.93 56.85
N GLU A 221 -13.07 10.97 56.37
CA GLU A 221 -14.36 10.61 56.96
C GLU A 221 -14.23 10.23 58.45
N ARG A 222 -13.27 9.35 58.79
CA ARG A 222 -13.02 8.96 60.19
C ARG A 222 -12.66 10.15 61.08
N VAL A 223 -11.86 11.09 60.58
CA VAL A 223 -11.49 12.30 61.34
C VAL A 223 -12.72 13.17 61.58
N MET A 224 -13.58 13.35 60.57
CA MET A 224 -14.77 14.18 60.67
C MET A 224 -15.79 13.61 61.67
N ILE A 225 -16.08 12.30 61.60
CA ILE A 225 -16.94 11.59 62.57
C ILE A 225 -16.37 11.68 63.99
N THR A 226 -15.04 11.57 64.14
CA THR A 226 -14.39 11.67 65.46
C THR A 226 -14.49 13.08 66.03
N GLN A 227 -14.45 14.11 65.18
CA GLN A 227 -14.61 15.50 65.60
C GLN A 227 -16.06 15.81 66.00
N GLU A 228 -17.06 15.36 65.24
CA GLU A 228 -18.48 15.50 65.58
C GLU A 228 -18.80 14.84 66.93
N ARG A 229 -18.32 13.60 67.15
CA ARG A 229 -18.52 12.88 68.41
C ARG A 229 -17.85 13.53 69.63
N LYS A 230 -16.78 14.30 69.42
CA LYS A 230 -16.11 15.06 70.49
C LYS A 230 -16.85 16.35 70.81
N ALA A 231 -17.48 16.98 69.82
CA ALA A 231 -18.29 18.17 70.00
C ALA A 231 -19.61 17.87 70.75
N ASP A 232 -20.22 16.71 70.53
CA ASP A 232 -21.47 16.30 71.22
C ASP A 232 -21.26 15.86 72.68
N ASN A 233 -20.02 15.59 73.09
CA ASN A 233 -19.67 15.14 74.45
C ASN A 233 -19.14 16.28 75.35
N GLN A 234 -19.21 17.54 74.89
CA GLN A 234 -18.90 18.75 75.65
C GLN A 234 -20.18 19.53 75.96
#